data_AF-A0A7G1IJA9-F1
#
_entry.id   AF-A0A7G1IJA9-F1
#
_cell.length_a   1.000
_cell.length_b   1.000
_cell.length_c   1.000
_cell.angle_alpha   90.00
_cell.angle_beta   90.00
_cell.angle_gamma   90.00
#
_symmetry.space_group_name_H-M   'P 1'
#
loop_
_entity.id
_entity.type
_entity.pdbx_description
1 polymer ?
#
loop_
_entity_poly.entity_id
_entity_poly.type
_entity_poly.pdbx_seq_one_letter_code
_entity_poly.pdbx_strand_id
1 'polypeptide(L)'
;MVWDGLAAAVTGRRSWLITLGVVLFGVGFMVLIGPNAAAGQAPQSVPSNSASAEVEALSAQFPGGERAPLLVVLTRADGAVLDGADLKAAEQVRDRMAAAAQPGAPPAPLPVQVSDDGKAAIGVVPISTGLSGLELTDAVTSLRAAAHRGLPADLDAHVTGGPAFGADIANAFSGANVTLLAVTGTVVALLLIATYRSPVLWLLPLLVIGFADRLAAAAGTAVASVTGLSFDGATSGITSVLVFGAGTNYALLLISRYRQELRRHAEHRGALRRAVRMAAPAIVASNATVVLALLTLLLPLLPAPAAWVRWRHADCSSRRCRCWWCCRRCWR
;
A
#
# COMPACT_ATOMS: atom_id res chain seq x y z
N MET A 1 -28.19 23.92 18.45
CA MET A 1 -28.37 24.78 17.26
C MET A 1 -27.76 24.15 16.00
N VAL A 2 -26.43 24.03 15.85
CA VAL A 2 -25.81 23.48 14.61
C VAL A 2 -26.26 22.03 14.32
N TRP A 3 -26.20 21.16 15.33
CA TRP A 3 -26.61 19.76 15.19
C TRP A 3 -28.11 19.58 14.94
N ASP A 4 -28.95 20.51 15.40
CA ASP A 4 -30.40 20.47 15.19
C ASP A 4 -30.77 20.82 13.75
N GLY A 5 -30.05 21.77 13.15
CA GLY A 5 -30.18 22.15 11.75
C GLY A 5 -29.69 21.04 10.82
N LEU A 6 -28.52 20.47 11.11
CA LEU A 6 -27.98 19.34 10.34
C LEU A 6 -28.89 18.12 10.40
N ALA A 7 -29.36 17.76 11.60
CA ALA A 7 -30.30 16.66 11.76
C ALA A 7 -31.62 16.93 11.02
N ALA A 8 -32.13 18.16 11.03
CA ALA A 8 -33.35 18.52 10.29
C ALA A 8 -33.18 18.39 8.78
N ALA A 9 -32.05 18.86 8.24
CA ALA A 9 -31.75 18.83 6.81
C ALA A 9 -31.65 17.39 6.28
N VAL A 10 -30.89 16.54 6.97
CA VAL A 10 -30.61 15.16 6.53
C VAL A 10 -31.82 14.22 6.75
N THR A 11 -32.78 14.58 7.59
CA THR A 11 -33.95 13.73 7.90
C THR A 11 -35.29 14.26 7.37
N GLY A 12 -35.29 15.42 6.72
CA GLY A 12 -36.48 16.05 6.16
C GLY A 12 -37.06 15.32 4.94
N ARG A 13 -38.25 15.74 4.48
CA ARG A 13 -38.90 15.20 3.26
C ARG A 13 -38.06 15.36 1.98
N ARG A 14 -37.18 16.36 1.94
CA ARG A 14 -36.28 16.66 0.82
C ARG A 14 -34.86 16.11 1.01
N SER A 15 -34.63 15.27 2.03
CA SER A 15 -33.32 14.67 2.33
C SER A 15 -32.72 13.93 1.13
N TRP A 16 -33.55 13.28 0.31
CA TRP A 16 -33.11 12.59 -0.91
C TRP A 16 -32.41 13.52 -1.92
N LEU A 17 -32.78 14.81 -2.00
CA LEU A 17 -32.10 15.79 -2.86
C LEU A 17 -30.69 16.07 -2.37
N ILE A 18 -30.50 16.13 -1.04
CA ILE A 18 -29.19 16.32 -0.43
C ILE A 18 -28.34 15.09 -0.69
N THR A 19 -28.88 13.88 -0.46
CA THR A 19 -28.18 12.63 -0.75
C THR A 19 -27.79 12.53 -2.22
N LEU A 20 -28.72 12.84 -3.13
CA LEU A 20 -28.45 12.84 -4.56
C LEU A 20 -27.36 13.85 -4.92
N GLY A 21 -27.43 15.07 -4.37
CA GLY A 21 -26.40 16.10 -4.57
C GLY A 21 -25.02 15.65 -4.11
N VAL A 22 -24.92 15.03 -2.93
CA VAL A 22 -23.65 14.48 -2.40
C VAL A 22 -23.12 13.35 -3.27
N VAL A 23 -23.99 12.45 -3.72
CA VAL A 23 -23.59 11.33 -4.59
C VAL A 23 -23.14 11.86 -5.96
N LEU A 24 -23.90 12.75 -6.59
CA LEU A 24 -23.54 13.33 -7.88
C LEU A 24 -22.24 14.14 -7.80
N PHE A 25 -22.07 14.92 -6.74
CA PHE A 25 -20.83 15.64 -6.50
C PHE A 25 -19.64 14.68 -6.31
N GLY A 26 -19.81 13.63 -5.49
CA GLY A 26 -18.76 12.65 -5.26
C GLY A 26 -18.40 11.85 -6.51
N VAL A 27 -19.39 11.42 -7.31
CA VAL A 27 -19.16 10.76 -8.60
C VAL A 27 -18.48 11.72 -9.57
N GLY A 28 -18.96 12.95 -9.69
CA GLY A 28 -18.35 13.97 -10.53
C GLY A 28 -16.89 14.25 -10.16
N PHE A 29 -16.60 14.33 -8.85
CA PHE A 29 -15.23 14.47 -8.34
C PHE A 29 -14.36 13.26 -8.66
N MET A 30 -14.86 12.03 -8.47
CA MET A 30 -14.12 10.81 -8.84
C MET A 30 -13.80 10.75 -10.34
N VAL A 31 -14.76 11.14 -11.18
CA VAL A 31 -14.57 11.20 -12.64
C VAL A 31 -13.55 12.27 -13.02
N LEU A 32 -13.59 13.43 -12.37
CA LEU A 32 -12.67 14.54 -12.64
C LEU A 32 -11.22 14.21 -12.27
N ILE A 33 -11.01 13.57 -11.12
CA ILE A 33 -9.66 13.22 -10.65
C ILE A 33 -9.12 11.96 -11.35
N GLY A 34 -10.00 11.02 -11.68
CA GLY A 34 -9.63 9.75 -12.30
C GLY A 34 -9.17 8.68 -11.29
N PRO A 35 -8.81 7.48 -11.79
CA PRO A 35 -8.35 6.39 -10.95
C PRO A 35 -6.96 6.64 -10.38
N ASN A 36 -6.69 6.12 -9.18
CA ASN A 36 -5.35 6.14 -8.59
C ASN A 36 -4.43 5.14 -9.30
N ALA A 37 -3.69 5.58 -10.31
CA ALA A 37 -2.70 4.74 -11.01
C ALA A 37 -1.55 4.30 -10.10
N ALA A 38 -1.20 5.10 -9.09
CA ALA A 38 -0.13 4.80 -8.15
C ALA A 38 -0.51 3.70 -7.14
N ALA A 39 -1.79 3.35 -7.00
CA ALA A 39 -2.25 2.28 -6.09
C ALA A 39 -1.61 0.91 -6.39
N GLY A 40 -1.15 0.68 -7.62
CA GLY A 40 -0.46 -0.55 -8.01
C GLY A 40 1.06 -0.50 -7.83
N GLN A 41 1.62 0.65 -7.44
CA GLN A 41 3.06 0.85 -7.34
C GLN A 41 3.58 0.48 -5.94
N ALA A 42 4.84 0.04 -5.92
CA ALA A 42 5.55 -0.23 -4.68
C ALA A 42 5.74 1.06 -3.87
N PRO A 43 5.84 0.96 -2.52
CA PRO A 43 5.93 2.14 -1.68
C PRO A 43 7.15 3.01 -1.99
N GLN A 44 6.95 4.32 -2.06
CA GLN A 44 8.09 5.24 -2.12
C GLN A 44 8.75 5.33 -0.74
N SER A 45 10.00 4.87 -0.66
CA SER A 45 10.70 4.68 0.62
C SER A 45 11.36 5.96 1.15
N VAL A 46 11.50 7.00 0.32
CA VAL A 46 12.19 8.25 0.66
C VAL A 46 11.47 9.48 0.09
N PRO A 47 11.53 10.64 0.76
CA PRO A 47 11.05 11.91 0.19
C PRO A 47 11.78 12.28 -1.10
N SER A 48 11.05 12.86 -2.06
CA SER A 48 11.56 13.27 -3.36
C SER A 48 12.63 14.38 -3.30
N ASN A 49 12.67 15.14 -2.20
CA ASN A 49 13.66 16.19 -1.95
C ASN A 49 14.84 15.73 -1.07
N SER A 50 15.01 14.43 -0.86
CA SER A 50 16.11 13.88 -0.05
C SER A 50 17.40 13.76 -0.88
N ALA A 51 18.55 13.78 -0.20
CA ALA A 51 19.84 13.51 -0.85
C ALA A 51 19.88 12.14 -1.54
N SER A 52 19.10 11.16 -1.04
CA SER A 52 18.94 9.86 -1.70
C SER A 52 18.21 9.96 -3.03
N ALA A 53 17.16 10.79 -3.12
CA ALA A 53 16.45 11.03 -4.37
C ALA A 53 17.31 11.80 -5.39
N GLU A 54 18.16 12.71 -4.94
CA GLU A 54 19.15 13.38 -5.80
C GLU A 54 20.18 12.40 -6.37
N VAL A 55 20.70 11.49 -5.53
CA VAL A 55 21.62 10.43 -5.98
C VAL A 55 20.95 9.48 -6.96
N GLU A 56 19.68 9.12 -6.76
CA GLU A 56 18.90 8.30 -7.69
C GLU A 56 18.79 9.01 -9.07
N ALA A 57 18.45 10.30 -9.07
CA ALA A 57 18.33 11.11 -10.29
C ALA A 57 19.66 11.28 -11.02
N LEU A 58 20.77 11.44 -10.30
CA LEU A 58 22.12 11.46 -10.87
C LEU A 58 22.53 10.09 -11.40
N SER A 59 22.16 9.01 -10.70
CA SER A 59 22.48 7.63 -11.09
C SER A 59 21.92 7.31 -12.47
N ALA A 60 20.72 7.80 -12.79
CA ALA A 60 20.09 7.63 -14.10
C ALA A 60 20.90 8.21 -15.28
N GLN A 61 21.80 9.17 -15.03
CA GLN A 61 22.65 9.79 -16.06
C GLN A 61 23.89 8.96 -16.39
N PHE A 62 24.25 8.00 -15.53
CA PHE A 62 25.39 7.12 -15.79
C PHE A 62 25.02 6.02 -16.78
N PRO A 63 25.99 5.52 -17.58
CA PRO A 63 25.78 4.36 -18.43
C PRO A 63 25.28 3.15 -17.62
N GLY A 64 24.07 2.69 -17.92
CA GLY A 64 23.41 1.59 -17.19
C GLY A 64 22.60 2.02 -15.96
N GLY A 65 22.49 3.32 -15.66
CA GLY A 65 21.70 3.86 -14.56
C GLY A 65 20.19 3.62 -14.67
N GLU A 66 19.68 3.40 -15.88
CA GLU A 66 18.30 3.00 -16.13
C GLU A 66 18.08 1.48 -15.99
N ARG A 67 19.04 0.74 -15.42
CA ARG A 67 18.98 -0.71 -15.29
C ARG A 67 19.16 -1.14 -13.84
N ALA A 68 18.18 -1.87 -13.32
CA ALA A 68 18.25 -2.53 -12.03
C ALA A 68 18.72 -3.98 -12.19
N PRO A 69 19.57 -4.48 -11.29
CA PRO A 69 19.98 -5.89 -11.29
C PRO A 69 18.84 -6.77 -10.78
N LEU A 70 18.28 -7.59 -11.66
CA LEU A 70 17.52 -8.77 -11.28
C LEU A 70 18.50 -9.93 -11.07
N LEU A 71 18.33 -10.69 -10.00
CA LEU A 71 19.22 -11.79 -9.66
C LEU A 71 18.52 -13.11 -9.94
N VAL A 72 19.23 -14.05 -10.57
CA VAL A 72 18.80 -15.45 -10.65
C VAL A 72 19.78 -16.28 -9.84
N VAL A 73 19.26 -17.04 -8.89
CA VAL A 73 20.01 -17.97 -8.05
C VAL A 73 19.70 -19.37 -8.53
N LEU A 74 20.73 -20.14 -8.88
CA LEU A 74 20.60 -21.54 -9.23
C LEU A 74 21.21 -22.41 -8.15
N THR A 75 20.48 -23.46 -7.80
CA THR A 75 20.89 -24.49 -6.82
C THR A 75 20.49 -25.86 -7.34
N ARG A 76 21.13 -26.91 -6.86
CA ARG A 76 20.68 -28.28 -7.12
C ARG A 76 19.62 -28.69 -6.10
N ALA A 77 18.59 -29.41 -6.54
CA ALA A 77 17.45 -29.82 -5.70
C ALA A 77 17.87 -30.78 -4.56
N ASP A 78 18.97 -31.50 -4.73
CA ASP A 78 19.57 -32.40 -3.73
C ASP A 78 20.55 -31.70 -2.77
N GLY A 79 20.84 -30.40 -2.99
CA GLY A 79 21.80 -29.62 -2.20
C GLY A 79 23.28 -29.97 -2.43
N ALA A 80 23.61 -30.73 -3.48
CA ALA A 80 24.99 -31.02 -3.84
C ALA A 80 25.71 -29.82 -4.50
N VAL A 81 27.02 -29.96 -4.66
CA VAL A 81 27.88 -28.95 -5.32
C VAL A 81 27.57 -28.92 -6.81
N LEU A 82 27.54 -27.72 -7.39
CA LEU A 82 27.31 -27.50 -8.82
C LEU A 82 28.52 -28.01 -9.62
N ASP A 83 28.26 -28.81 -10.64
CA ASP A 83 29.27 -29.27 -11.57
C ASP A 83 29.40 -28.35 -12.81
N GLY A 84 30.33 -28.66 -13.70
CA GLY A 84 30.56 -27.86 -14.91
C GLY A 84 29.38 -27.86 -15.89
N ALA A 85 28.50 -28.85 -15.86
CA ALA A 85 27.28 -28.86 -16.65
C ALA A 85 26.22 -27.95 -16.02
N ASP A 86 26.11 -27.93 -14.69
CA ASP A 86 25.22 -27.04 -13.96
C ASP A 86 25.60 -25.57 -14.15
N LEU A 87 26.90 -25.25 -14.10
CA LEU A 87 27.37 -23.89 -14.33
C LEU A 87 27.06 -23.40 -15.75
N LYS A 88 27.17 -24.28 -16.76
CA LYS A 88 26.73 -23.97 -18.12
C LYS A 88 25.22 -23.79 -18.21
N ALA A 89 24.44 -24.59 -17.48
CA ALA A 89 22.99 -24.41 -17.41
C ALA A 89 22.63 -23.06 -16.75
N ALA A 90 23.36 -22.65 -15.71
CA ALA A 90 23.22 -21.35 -15.06
C ALA A 90 23.48 -20.17 -16.01
N GLU A 91 24.55 -20.25 -16.81
CA GLU A 91 24.84 -19.27 -17.85
C GLU A 91 23.73 -19.21 -18.91
N GLN A 92 23.27 -20.37 -19.39
CA GLN A 92 22.17 -20.46 -20.35
C GLN A 92 20.85 -19.90 -19.79
N VAL A 93 20.55 -20.14 -18.51
CA VAL A 93 19.37 -19.57 -17.84
C VAL A 93 19.47 -18.04 -17.80
N ARG A 94 20.62 -17.51 -17.35
CA ARG A 94 20.87 -16.06 -17.33
C ARG A 94 20.72 -15.47 -18.72
N ASP A 95 21.34 -16.05 -19.74
CA ASP A 95 21.31 -15.54 -21.12
C ASP A 95 19.89 -15.52 -21.69
N ARG A 96 19.10 -16.56 -21.43
CA ARG A 96 17.69 -16.62 -21.84
C ARG A 96 16.84 -15.56 -21.15
N MET A 97 17.07 -15.33 -19.86
CA MET A 97 16.41 -14.24 -19.13
C MET A 97 16.85 -12.88 -19.67
N ALA A 98 18.14 -12.66 -19.95
CA ALA A 98 18.63 -11.41 -20.51
C ALA A 98 18.03 -11.11 -21.89
N ALA A 99 17.94 -12.13 -22.75
CA ALA A 99 17.30 -12.01 -24.07
C ALA A 99 15.79 -11.73 -23.97
N ALA A 100 15.11 -12.28 -22.95
CA ALA A 100 13.70 -12.00 -22.69
C ALA A 100 13.48 -10.59 -22.11
N ALA A 101 14.42 -10.10 -21.28
CA ALA A 101 14.36 -8.76 -20.71
C ALA A 101 14.59 -7.66 -21.78
N GLN A 102 15.50 -7.91 -22.72
CA GLN A 102 15.84 -6.97 -23.80
C GLN A 102 16.12 -7.74 -25.11
N PRO A 103 15.09 -7.97 -25.94
CA PRO A 103 15.27 -8.58 -27.24
C PRO A 103 16.27 -7.79 -28.10
N GLY A 104 17.35 -8.45 -28.54
CA GLY A 104 18.39 -7.83 -29.39
C GLY A 104 19.54 -7.14 -28.65
N ALA A 105 19.54 -7.12 -27.32
CA ALA A 105 20.71 -6.70 -26.55
C ALA A 105 21.84 -7.76 -26.61
N PRO A 106 23.12 -7.37 -26.72
CA PRO A 106 24.22 -8.31 -26.63
C PRO A 106 24.20 -9.01 -25.25
N PRO A 107 24.61 -10.29 -25.16
CA PRO A 107 24.66 -11.01 -23.89
C PRO A 107 25.46 -10.22 -22.87
N ALA A 108 24.96 -10.10 -21.64
CA ALA A 108 25.71 -9.48 -20.57
C ALA A 108 27.00 -10.31 -20.35
N PRO A 109 28.22 -9.73 -20.43
CA PRO A 109 29.46 -10.49 -20.37
C PRO A 109 29.81 -10.97 -18.95
N LEU A 110 28.94 -10.74 -17.96
CA LEU A 110 29.25 -11.07 -16.57
C LEU A 110 29.16 -12.59 -16.38
N PRO A 111 30.22 -13.28 -15.96
CA PRO A 111 30.12 -14.69 -15.62
C PRO A 111 29.15 -14.88 -14.44
N VAL A 112 28.55 -16.06 -14.36
CA VAL A 112 27.81 -16.46 -13.15
C VAL A 112 28.80 -16.52 -11.99
N GLN A 113 28.41 -15.98 -10.84
CA GLN A 113 29.24 -16.00 -9.63
C GLN A 113 28.86 -17.23 -8.80
N VAL A 114 29.84 -18.05 -8.46
CA VAL A 114 29.63 -19.27 -7.67
C VAL A 114 29.86 -18.96 -6.19
N SER A 115 29.05 -19.55 -5.31
CA SER A 115 29.23 -19.47 -3.87
C SER A 115 30.53 -20.14 -3.42
N ASP A 116 31.04 -19.74 -2.26
CA ASP A 116 32.27 -20.30 -1.69
C ASP A 116 32.17 -21.82 -1.42
N ASP A 117 30.95 -22.31 -1.14
CA ASP A 117 30.67 -23.74 -0.94
C ASP A 117 30.35 -24.49 -2.25
N GLY A 118 30.31 -23.78 -3.38
CA GLY A 118 30.02 -24.33 -4.71
C GLY A 118 28.58 -24.78 -4.94
N LYS A 119 27.67 -24.56 -3.99
CA LYS A 119 26.28 -25.08 -4.06
C LYS A 119 25.29 -24.14 -4.75
N ALA A 120 25.66 -22.88 -4.93
CA ALA A 120 24.81 -21.88 -5.56
C ALA A 120 25.58 -21.09 -6.62
N ALA A 121 24.88 -20.70 -7.68
CA ALA A 121 25.39 -19.77 -8.68
C ALA A 121 24.42 -18.60 -8.84
N ILE A 122 24.96 -17.39 -8.93
CA ILE A 122 24.21 -16.14 -9.10
C ILE A 122 24.49 -15.56 -10.48
N GLY A 123 23.43 -15.40 -11.27
CA GLY A 123 23.42 -14.64 -12.51
C GLY A 123 22.76 -13.27 -12.31
N VAL A 124 23.31 -12.25 -12.97
CA VAL A 124 22.72 -10.90 -12.99
C VAL A 124 22.06 -10.66 -14.35
N VAL A 125 20.79 -10.28 -14.31
CA VAL A 125 19.97 -9.93 -15.47
C VAL A 125 19.54 -8.48 -15.32
N PRO A 126 20.13 -7.54 -16.08
CA PRO A 126 19.73 -6.14 -15.98
C PRO A 126 18.35 -5.93 -16.61
N ILE A 127 17.44 -5.27 -15.90
CA ILE A 127 16.11 -4.90 -16.40
C ILE A 127 15.88 -3.39 -16.24
N SER A 128 14.95 -2.82 -17.01
CA SER A 128 14.69 -1.36 -16.94
C SER A 128 14.15 -0.93 -15.57
N THR A 129 14.68 0.17 -15.03
CA THR A 129 14.15 0.83 -13.82
C THR A 129 12.83 1.58 -14.07
N GLY A 130 12.45 1.80 -15.34
CA GLY A 130 11.17 2.42 -15.70
C GLY A 130 9.96 1.51 -15.50
N LEU A 131 10.18 0.20 -15.36
CA LEU A 131 9.11 -0.77 -15.11
C LEU A 131 8.55 -0.57 -13.70
N SER A 132 7.22 -0.39 -13.60
CA SER A 132 6.53 -0.28 -12.30
C SER A 132 5.17 -0.96 -12.34
N GLY A 133 4.62 -1.23 -11.15
CA GLY A 133 3.28 -1.80 -10.99
C GLY A 133 3.05 -3.09 -11.78
N LEU A 134 1.98 -3.12 -12.58
CA LEU A 134 1.59 -4.30 -13.37
C LEU A 134 2.62 -4.65 -14.44
N GLU A 135 3.22 -3.66 -15.12
CA GLU A 135 4.23 -3.92 -16.16
C GLU A 135 5.47 -4.58 -15.58
N LEU A 136 5.92 -4.13 -14.40
CA LEU A 136 7.02 -4.78 -13.68
C LEU A 136 6.65 -6.22 -13.29
N THR A 137 5.42 -6.42 -12.84
CA THR A 137 4.89 -7.73 -12.44
C THR A 137 4.87 -8.71 -13.61
N ASP A 138 4.39 -8.28 -14.77
CA ASP A 138 4.33 -9.07 -15.98
C ASP A 138 5.73 -9.38 -16.51
N ALA A 139 6.62 -8.38 -16.49
CA ALA A 139 8.02 -8.55 -16.87
C ALA A 139 8.72 -9.61 -15.98
N VAL A 140 8.61 -9.50 -14.64
CA VAL A 140 9.21 -10.47 -13.72
C VAL A 140 8.58 -11.86 -13.89
N THR A 141 7.28 -11.95 -14.14
CA THR A 141 6.59 -13.23 -14.41
C THR A 141 7.12 -13.89 -15.69
N SER A 142 7.31 -13.11 -16.76
CA SER A 142 7.90 -13.60 -18.00
C SER A 142 9.35 -14.08 -17.80
N LEU A 143 10.12 -13.39 -16.96
CA LEU A 143 11.51 -13.73 -16.65
C LEU A 143 11.62 -14.99 -15.78
N ARG A 144 10.71 -15.18 -14.83
CA ARG A 144 10.57 -16.43 -14.07
C ARG A 144 10.24 -17.60 -15.01
N ALA A 145 9.31 -17.41 -15.94
CA ALA A 145 9.00 -18.43 -16.94
C ALA A 145 10.20 -18.72 -17.86
N ALA A 146 10.97 -17.70 -18.23
CA ALA A 146 12.20 -17.85 -19.00
C ALA A 146 13.28 -18.62 -18.23
N ALA A 147 13.38 -18.41 -16.91
CA ALA A 147 14.32 -19.11 -16.04
C ALA A 147 14.04 -20.62 -15.97
N HIS A 148 12.77 -21.01 -15.84
CA HIS A 148 12.37 -22.42 -15.73
C HIS A 148 12.30 -23.17 -17.06
N ARG A 149 12.17 -22.46 -18.18
CA ARG A 149 12.11 -23.10 -19.51
C ARG A 149 13.38 -23.95 -19.72
N GLY A 150 13.27 -25.21 -20.08
CA GLY A 150 14.44 -26.06 -20.36
C GLY A 150 15.45 -26.20 -19.21
N LEU A 151 15.04 -25.90 -17.96
CA LEU A 151 15.86 -26.16 -16.78
C LEU A 151 15.89 -27.67 -16.52
N PRO A 152 17.07 -28.28 -16.29
CA PRO A 152 17.17 -29.67 -15.84
C PRO A 152 16.34 -29.91 -14.58
N ALA A 153 15.73 -31.09 -14.44
CA ALA A 153 14.87 -31.43 -13.30
C ALA A 153 15.61 -31.41 -11.96
N ASP A 154 16.93 -31.55 -11.99
CA ASP A 154 17.79 -31.61 -10.81
C ASP A 154 18.21 -30.21 -10.34
N LEU A 155 17.86 -29.16 -11.09
CA LEU A 155 18.20 -27.77 -10.78
C LEU A 155 16.95 -26.94 -10.45
N ASP A 156 17.09 -26.11 -9.43
CA ASP A 156 16.13 -25.09 -9.05
C ASP A 156 16.66 -23.71 -9.44
N ALA A 157 15.79 -22.87 -9.98
CA ALA A 157 16.09 -21.48 -10.32
C ALA A 157 15.16 -20.53 -9.57
N HIS A 158 15.73 -19.61 -8.80
CA HIS A 158 15.01 -18.62 -8.03
C HIS A 158 15.33 -17.22 -8.52
N VAL A 159 14.30 -16.42 -8.78
CA VAL A 159 14.45 -15.02 -9.25
C VAL A 159 14.22 -14.06 -8.08
N THR A 160 15.22 -13.24 -7.79
CA THR A 160 15.25 -12.29 -6.68
C THR A 160 15.89 -10.95 -7.11
N GLY A 161 16.23 -10.09 -6.15
CA GLY A 161 16.72 -8.73 -6.38
C GLY A 161 15.61 -7.68 -6.25
N GLY A 162 16.00 -6.41 -6.26
CA GLY A 162 15.10 -5.27 -6.04
C GLY A 162 13.83 -5.32 -6.90
N PRO A 163 13.92 -5.55 -8.22
CA PRO A 163 12.74 -5.58 -9.07
C PRO A 163 11.83 -6.80 -8.86
N ALA A 164 12.39 -7.99 -8.59
CA ALA A 164 11.59 -9.18 -8.27
C ALA A 164 10.83 -8.99 -6.96
N PHE A 165 11.51 -8.44 -5.95
CA PHE A 165 10.91 -8.11 -4.67
C PHE A 165 9.79 -7.06 -4.81
N GLY A 166 10.02 -6.02 -5.62
CA GLY A 166 9.00 -5.03 -5.94
C GLY A 166 7.78 -5.64 -6.63
N ALA A 167 7.99 -6.54 -7.60
CA ALA A 167 6.91 -7.28 -8.25
C ALA A 167 6.15 -8.19 -7.27
N ASP A 168 6.84 -8.85 -6.33
CA ASP A 168 6.20 -9.70 -5.33
C ASP A 168 5.34 -8.89 -4.35
N ILE A 169 5.82 -7.72 -3.93
CA ILE A 169 5.02 -6.77 -3.14
C ILE A 169 3.80 -6.32 -3.95
N ALA A 170 3.98 -5.88 -5.20
CA ALA A 170 2.88 -5.43 -6.04
C ALA A 170 1.84 -6.56 -6.26
N ASN A 171 2.29 -7.80 -6.51
CA ASN A 171 1.43 -8.98 -6.62
C ASN A 171 0.67 -9.28 -5.33
N ALA A 172 1.32 -9.12 -4.17
CA ALA A 172 0.66 -9.28 -2.88
C ALA A 172 -0.51 -8.31 -2.71
N PHE A 173 -0.53 -7.17 -3.41
CA PHE A 173 -1.65 -6.21 -3.39
C PHE A 173 -2.61 -6.36 -4.59
N SER A 174 -2.14 -6.74 -5.78
CA SER A 174 -2.96 -6.80 -7.02
C SER A 174 -4.05 -7.88 -6.96
N GLY A 175 -3.76 -9.05 -6.38
CA GLY A 175 -4.74 -10.13 -6.16
C GLY A 175 -5.42 -10.10 -4.79
N ALA A 176 -4.75 -9.53 -3.79
CA ALA A 176 -5.34 -9.39 -2.47
C ALA A 176 -6.47 -8.39 -2.47
N ASN A 177 -6.46 -7.30 -3.22
CA ASN A 177 -7.54 -6.32 -3.09
C ASN A 177 -8.92 -6.93 -3.41
N VAL A 178 -9.04 -7.78 -4.45
CA VAL A 178 -10.32 -8.43 -4.77
C VAL A 178 -10.64 -9.56 -3.80
N THR A 179 -9.68 -10.44 -3.52
CA THR A 179 -9.90 -11.60 -2.63
C THR A 179 -10.13 -11.16 -1.19
N LEU A 180 -9.37 -10.20 -0.69
CA LEU A 180 -9.48 -9.62 0.64
C LEU A 180 -10.76 -8.79 0.76
N LEU A 181 -11.18 -8.04 -0.26
CA LEU A 181 -12.47 -7.35 -0.27
C LEU A 181 -13.63 -8.34 -0.32
N ALA A 182 -13.51 -9.43 -1.09
CA ALA A 182 -14.51 -10.50 -1.14
C ALA A 182 -14.60 -11.25 0.20
N VAL A 183 -13.47 -11.63 0.79
CA VAL A 183 -13.41 -12.34 2.09
C VAL A 183 -13.88 -11.43 3.22
N THR A 184 -13.35 -10.21 3.31
CA THR A 184 -13.75 -9.23 4.34
C THR A 184 -15.22 -8.86 4.17
N GLY A 185 -15.66 -8.60 2.94
CA GLY A 185 -17.06 -8.35 2.61
C GLY A 185 -17.95 -9.53 3.01
N THR A 186 -17.51 -10.77 2.77
CA THR A 186 -18.24 -11.98 3.17
C THR A 186 -18.30 -12.13 4.69
N VAL A 187 -17.18 -11.96 5.40
CA VAL A 187 -17.13 -12.05 6.86
C VAL A 187 -18.02 -10.98 7.49
N VAL A 188 -17.94 -9.74 7.02
CA VAL A 188 -18.78 -8.64 7.49
C VAL A 188 -20.24 -8.88 7.14
N ALA A 189 -20.54 -9.36 5.94
CA ALA A 189 -21.90 -9.75 5.56
C ALA A 189 -22.45 -10.85 6.49
N LEU A 190 -21.68 -11.90 6.78
CA LEU A 190 -22.06 -12.98 7.70
C LEU A 190 -22.27 -12.46 9.12
N LEU A 191 -21.34 -11.63 9.64
CA LEU A 191 -21.47 -11.01 10.96
C LEU A 191 -22.71 -10.11 11.04
N LEU A 192 -23.00 -9.35 9.99
CA LEU A 192 -24.16 -8.48 9.94
C LEU A 192 -25.46 -9.28 9.75
N ILE A 193 -25.48 -10.36 8.98
CA ILE A 193 -26.61 -11.29 8.86
C ILE A 193 -26.90 -11.91 10.23
N ALA A 194 -25.88 -12.41 10.92
CA ALA A 194 -25.99 -13.00 12.26
C ALA A 194 -26.48 -11.97 13.30
N THR A 195 -26.00 -10.73 13.22
CA THR A 195 -26.36 -9.67 14.17
C THR A 195 -27.74 -9.07 13.91
N TYR A 196 -28.13 -8.89 12.64
CA TYR A 196 -29.30 -8.11 12.26
C TYR A 196 -30.49 -8.92 11.72
N ARG A 197 -30.30 -10.21 11.40
CA ARG A 197 -31.37 -11.14 10.95
C ARG A 197 -32.20 -10.67 9.74
N SER A 198 -31.75 -9.62 9.03
CA SER A 198 -32.39 -9.04 7.85
C SER A 198 -31.33 -8.65 6.80
N PRO A 199 -31.39 -9.21 5.57
CA PRO A 199 -30.32 -9.09 4.59
C PRO A 199 -30.24 -7.72 3.89
N VAL A 200 -31.23 -6.84 4.05
CA VAL A 200 -31.24 -5.54 3.36
C VAL A 200 -30.56 -4.44 4.19
N LEU A 201 -30.57 -4.58 5.52
CA LEU A 201 -30.06 -3.55 6.44
C LEU A 201 -28.53 -3.45 6.48
N TRP A 202 -27.80 -4.48 6.03
CA TRP A 202 -26.34 -4.51 6.05
C TRP A 202 -25.69 -4.03 4.74
N LEU A 203 -26.40 -4.15 3.62
CA LEU A 203 -25.94 -3.68 2.32
C LEU A 203 -25.80 -2.16 2.28
N LEU A 204 -26.70 -1.44 2.97
CA LEU A 204 -26.71 0.02 2.95
C LEU A 204 -25.43 0.61 3.59
N PRO A 205 -25.02 0.24 4.82
CA PRO A 205 -23.72 0.67 5.37
C PRO A 205 -22.54 0.34 4.47
N LEU A 206 -22.49 -0.88 3.92
CA LEU A 206 -21.38 -1.28 3.07
C LEU A 206 -21.30 -0.49 1.76
N LEU A 207 -22.44 -0.17 1.15
CA LEU A 207 -22.49 0.65 -0.05
C LEU A 207 -21.99 2.07 0.24
N VAL A 208 -22.43 2.65 1.36
CA VAL A 208 -21.98 3.99 1.79
C VAL A 208 -20.48 3.99 2.09
N ILE A 209 -19.98 2.96 2.77
CA ILE A 209 -18.56 2.82 3.10
C ILE A 209 -17.73 2.61 1.83
N GLY A 210 -18.17 1.75 0.91
CA GLY A 210 -17.49 1.52 -0.37
C GLY A 210 -17.46 2.79 -1.23
N PHE A 211 -18.55 3.56 -1.25
CA PHE A 211 -18.58 4.88 -1.89
C PHE A 211 -17.60 5.85 -1.21
N ALA A 212 -17.56 5.88 0.12
CA ALA A 212 -16.65 6.73 0.88
C ALA A 212 -15.18 6.34 0.66
N ASP A 213 -14.87 5.04 0.53
CA ASP A 213 -13.55 4.50 0.20
C ASP A 213 -13.08 5.01 -1.18
N ARG A 214 -13.93 4.90 -2.20
CA ARG A 214 -13.63 5.43 -3.54
C ARG A 214 -13.43 6.94 -3.52
N LEU A 215 -14.24 7.65 -2.74
CA LEU A 215 -14.12 9.10 -2.58
C LEU A 215 -12.82 9.49 -1.88
N ALA A 216 -12.43 8.73 -0.85
CA ALA A 216 -11.17 8.91 -0.14
C ALA A 216 -9.96 8.64 -1.05
N ALA A 217 -10.04 7.61 -1.90
CA ALA A 217 -8.99 7.34 -2.88
C ALA A 217 -8.85 8.46 -3.91
N ALA A 218 -9.97 8.99 -4.43
CA ALA A 218 -9.96 10.15 -5.33
C ALA A 218 -9.41 11.40 -4.62
N ALA A 219 -9.83 11.65 -3.38
CA ALA A 219 -9.33 12.79 -2.59
C ALA A 219 -7.83 12.67 -2.31
N GLY A 220 -7.35 11.48 -1.95
CA GLY A 220 -5.92 11.19 -1.77
C GLY A 220 -5.12 11.43 -3.04
N THR A 221 -5.65 10.99 -4.20
CA THR A 221 -5.04 11.20 -5.51
C THR A 221 -4.96 12.69 -5.87
N ALA A 222 -6.02 13.46 -5.58
CA ALA A 222 -6.04 14.90 -5.79
C ALA A 222 -5.04 15.65 -4.88
N VAL A 223 -4.90 15.21 -3.64
CA VAL A 223 -3.90 15.79 -2.72
C VAL A 223 -2.49 15.44 -3.19
N ALA A 224 -2.25 14.19 -3.59
CA ALA A 224 -0.98 13.73 -4.12
C ALA A 224 -0.54 14.54 -5.36
N SER A 225 -1.47 14.81 -6.29
CA SER A 225 -1.15 15.58 -7.50
C SER A 225 -0.75 17.03 -7.22
N VAL A 226 -1.29 17.65 -6.16
CA VAL A 226 -0.96 19.04 -5.77
C VAL A 226 0.27 19.12 -4.87
N THR A 227 0.48 18.13 -4.01
CA THR A 227 1.56 18.14 -3.01
C THR A 227 2.84 17.46 -3.49
N GLY A 228 2.77 16.68 -4.58
CA GLY A 228 3.87 15.83 -5.04
C GLY A 228 4.14 14.62 -4.14
N LEU A 229 3.25 14.32 -3.18
CA LEU A 229 3.32 13.13 -2.34
C LEU A 229 2.87 11.90 -3.14
N SER A 230 3.47 10.74 -2.85
CA SER A 230 3.03 9.47 -3.40
C SER A 230 1.79 8.95 -2.67
N PHE A 231 0.75 8.57 -3.43
CA PHE A 231 -0.42 7.83 -2.92
C PHE A 231 -0.38 6.39 -3.45
N ASP A 232 0.69 5.69 -3.08
CA ASP A 232 1.02 4.33 -3.53
C ASP A 232 0.11 3.23 -2.93
N GLY A 233 0.38 1.97 -3.29
CA GLY A 233 -0.41 0.83 -2.84
C GLY A 233 -0.46 0.65 -1.32
N ALA A 234 0.62 0.96 -0.60
CA ALA A 234 0.62 0.89 0.86
C ALA A 234 -0.29 1.98 1.45
N THR A 235 -0.15 3.22 0.98
CA THR A 235 -0.94 4.35 1.47
C THR A 235 -2.42 4.20 1.14
N SER A 236 -2.73 3.75 -0.08
CA SER A 236 -4.11 3.46 -0.50
C SER A 236 -4.71 2.31 0.31
N GLY A 237 -3.94 1.25 0.57
CA GLY A 237 -4.39 0.10 1.36
C GLY A 237 -4.72 0.47 2.81
N ILE A 238 -3.82 1.21 3.47
CA ILE A 238 -4.03 1.70 4.85
C ILE A 238 -5.26 2.61 4.92
N THR A 239 -5.41 3.51 3.94
CA THR A 239 -6.56 4.41 3.85
C THR A 239 -7.87 3.61 3.75
N SER A 240 -7.90 2.58 2.90
CA SER A 240 -9.09 1.74 2.72
C SER A 240 -9.49 1.01 4.01
N VAL A 241 -8.52 0.41 4.71
CA VAL A 241 -8.77 -0.26 6.01
C VAL A 241 -9.29 0.74 7.06
N LEU A 242 -8.72 1.94 7.13
CA LEU A 242 -9.17 3.00 8.04
C LEU A 242 -10.60 3.46 7.72
N VAL A 243 -10.92 3.71 6.46
CA VAL A 243 -12.26 4.12 6.03
C VAL A 243 -13.28 3.03 6.32
N PHE A 244 -12.95 1.77 6.04
CA PHE A 244 -13.84 0.65 6.29
C PHE A 244 -14.09 0.44 7.79
N GLY A 245 -13.03 0.45 8.61
CA GLY A 245 -13.12 0.30 10.06
C GLY A 245 -13.88 1.44 10.73
N ALA A 246 -13.52 2.68 10.42
CA ALA A 246 -14.18 3.86 10.96
C ALA A 246 -15.63 3.96 10.49
N GLY A 247 -15.88 3.77 9.20
CA GLY A 247 -17.21 3.82 8.60
C GLY A 247 -18.16 2.78 9.19
N THR A 248 -17.69 1.57 9.44
CA THR A 248 -18.49 0.52 10.09
C THR A 248 -18.86 0.92 11.51
N ASN A 249 -17.91 1.42 12.31
CA ASN A 249 -18.18 1.86 13.68
C ASN A 249 -19.20 3.02 13.72
N TYR A 250 -19.08 3.99 12.80
CA TYR A 250 -20.02 5.11 12.71
C TYR A 250 -21.43 4.66 12.30
N ALA A 251 -21.52 3.73 11.35
CA ALA A 251 -22.80 3.15 10.95
C ALA A 251 -23.47 2.40 12.10
N LEU A 252 -22.71 1.58 12.85
CA LEU A 252 -23.23 0.85 14.02
C LEU A 252 -23.73 1.80 15.12
N LEU A 253 -23.00 2.88 15.41
CA LEU A 253 -23.42 3.89 16.37
C LEU A 253 -24.73 4.57 15.94
N LEU A 254 -24.84 4.96 14.67
CA LEU A 254 -26.06 5.61 14.16
C LEU A 254 -27.25 4.64 14.16
N ILE A 255 -27.07 3.43 13.65
CA ILE A 255 -28.14 2.42 13.55
C ILE A 255 -28.61 1.97 14.93
N SER A 256 -27.69 1.77 15.88
CA SER A 256 -28.05 1.38 17.25
C SER A 256 -28.89 2.45 17.95
N ARG A 257 -28.50 3.72 17.83
CA ARG A 257 -29.28 4.86 18.34
C ARG A 257 -30.61 4.99 17.64
N TYR A 258 -30.62 4.80 16.32
CA TYR A 258 -31.84 4.85 15.53
C TYR A 258 -32.86 3.79 15.96
N ARG A 259 -32.42 2.54 16.15
CA ARG A 259 -33.26 1.46 16.69
C ARG A 259 -33.76 1.73 18.11
N GLN A 260 -32.96 2.37 18.96
CA GLN A 260 -33.40 2.76 20.31
C GLN A 260 -34.53 3.80 20.25
N GLU A 261 -34.41 4.79 19.37
CA GLU A 261 -35.41 5.86 19.25
C GLU A 261 -36.71 5.39 18.58
N LEU A 262 -36.64 4.45 17.63
CA LEU A 262 -37.80 3.79 17.01
C LEU A 262 -38.69 3.06 18.03
N ARG A 263 -38.12 2.52 19.12
CA ARG A 263 -38.91 1.89 20.19
C ARG A 263 -39.67 2.90 21.06
N ARG A 264 -39.28 4.17 21.00
CA ARG A 264 -39.84 5.25 21.83
C ARG A 264 -40.73 6.22 21.05
N HIS A 265 -40.70 6.16 19.73
CA HIS A 265 -41.39 7.12 18.86
C HIS A 265 -42.07 6.41 17.69
N ALA A 266 -43.34 6.74 17.44
CA ALA A 266 -44.10 6.17 16.33
C ALA A 266 -43.63 6.70 14.95
N GLU A 267 -43.10 7.93 14.89
CA GLU A 267 -42.64 8.53 13.63
C GLU A 267 -41.17 8.19 13.34
N HIS A 268 -40.94 7.44 12.25
CA HIS A 268 -39.61 7.04 11.78
C HIS A 268 -38.64 8.23 11.59
N ARG A 269 -39.10 9.34 11.00
CA ARG A 269 -38.26 10.52 10.73
C ARG A 269 -37.91 11.27 12.01
N GLY A 270 -38.85 11.39 12.95
CA GLY A 270 -38.61 11.96 14.27
C GLY A 270 -37.57 11.15 15.07
N ALA A 271 -37.65 9.82 15.00
CA ALA A 271 -36.63 8.93 15.59
C ALA A 271 -35.25 9.12 14.94
N LEU A 272 -35.18 9.22 13.60
CA LEU A 272 -33.92 9.41 12.88
C LEU A 272 -33.27 10.75 13.20
N ARG A 273 -34.07 11.83 13.29
CA ARG A 273 -33.57 13.16 13.65
C ARG A 273 -32.93 13.18 15.03
N ARG A 274 -33.55 12.52 16.02
CA ARG A 274 -32.98 12.39 17.37
C ARG A 274 -31.71 11.53 17.36
N ALA A 275 -31.72 10.42 16.63
CA ALA A 275 -30.55 9.56 16.51
C ALA A 275 -29.35 10.28 15.90
N VAL A 276 -29.54 11.02 14.80
CA VAL A 276 -28.49 11.84 14.17
C VAL A 276 -28.00 12.93 15.13
N ARG A 277 -28.90 13.65 15.80
CA ARG A 277 -28.51 14.70 16.75
C ARG A 277 -27.63 14.17 17.89
N MET A 278 -27.89 12.96 18.37
CA MET A 278 -27.11 12.36 19.46
C MET A 278 -25.81 11.70 18.96
N ALA A 279 -25.84 11.06 17.78
CA ALA A 279 -24.70 10.32 17.26
C ALA A 279 -23.67 11.23 16.56
N ALA A 280 -24.11 12.28 15.87
CA ALA A 280 -23.22 13.11 15.05
C ALA A 280 -22.09 13.79 15.84
N PRO A 281 -22.31 14.40 17.02
CA PRO A 281 -21.21 14.98 17.80
C PRO A 281 -20.18 13.93 18.23
N ALA A 282 -20.64 12.73 18.62
CA ALA A 282 -19.76 11.64 19.03
C ALA A 282 -18.92 11.09 17.87
N ILE A 283 -19.53 10.95 16.69
CA ILE A 283 -18.83 10.52 15.46
C ILE A 283 -17.78 11.55 15.05
N VAL A 284 -18.12 12.85 15.09
CA VAL A 284 -17.18 13.92 14.74
C VAL A 284 -16.04 14.03 15.75
N ALA A 285 -16.33 13.92 17.04
CA ALA A 285 -15.28 13.89 18.07
C ALA A 285 -14.33 12.69 17.87
N SER A 286 -14.87 11.50 17.60
CA SER A 286 -14.06 10.32 17.30
C SER A 286 -13.18 10.53 16.06
N ASN A 287 -13.74 11.05 14.97
CA ASN A 287 -12.96 11.29 13.75
C ASN A 287 -11.86 12.35 13.98
N ALA A 288 -12.17 13.41 14.72
CA ALA A 288 -11.18 14.43 15.06
C ALA A 288 -9.96 13.84 15.79
N THR A 289 -10.16 12.85 16.69
CA THR A 289 -9.02 12.19 17.34
C THR A 289 -8.12 11.42 16.38
N VAL A 290 -8.70 10.74 15.39
CA VAL A 290 -7.94 10.02 14.35
C VAL A 290 -7.18 11.01 13.47
N VAL A 291 -7.83 12.10 13.03
CA VAL A 291 -7.18 13.15 12.24
C VAL A 291 -6.02 13.77 13.01
N LEU A 292 -6.22 14.13 14.28
CA LEU A 292 -5.15 14.68 15.14
C LEU A 292 -4.01 13.68 15.33
N ALA A 293 -4.31 12.39 15.53
CA ALA A 293 -3.30 11.36 15.66
C ALA A 293 -2.47 11.22 14.38
N LEU A 294 -3.11 11.16 13.21
CA LEU A 294 -2.42 11.06 11.92
C LEU A 294 -1.64 12.33 11.58
N LEU A 295 -2.12 13.52 11.96
CA LEU A 295 -1.38 14.78 11.81
C LEU A 295 -0.05 14.77 12.58
N THR A 296 0.08 13.98 13.66
CA THR A 296 1.37 13.87 14.34
C THR A 296 2.44 13.17 13.50
N LEU A 297 2.05 12.40 12.47
CA LEU A 297 2.98 11.81 11.49
C LEU A 297 3.61 12.85 10.57
N LEU A 298 3.19 14.11 10.61
CA LEU A 298 3.86 15.22 9.93
C LEU A 298 5.06 15.77 10.72
N LEU A 299 5.18 15.47 12.02
CA LEU A 299 6.31 15.95 12.84
C LEU A 299 7.69 15.53 12.28
N PRO A 300 7.91 14.30 11.79
CA PRO A 300 9.18 13.89 11.20
C PRO A 300 9.60 14.72 9.96
N LEU A 301 8.65 15.37 9.29
CA LEU A 301 8.91 16.24 8.13
C LEU A 301 9.30 17.67 8.54
N LEU A 302 9.13 18.03 9.81
CA LEU A 302 9.53 19.35 10.30
C LEU A 302 11.06 19.39 10.44
N PRO A 303 11.72 20.49 10.03
CA PRO A 303 13.16 20.66 10.24
C PRO A 303 13.45 20.53 11.74
N ALA A 304 14.28 19.56 12.10
CA ALA A 304 14.66 19.36 13.49
C ALA A 304 15.28 20.67 14.02
N PRO A 305 14.79 21.24 15.14
CA PRO A 305 15.41 22.43 15.69
C PRO A 305 16.87 22.11 16.03
N ALA A 306 17.79 23.06 15.84
CA ALA A 306 19.24 22.86 15.94
C ALA A 306 19.71 22.12 17.21
N ALA A 307 18.93 22.15 18.29
CA ALA A 307 19.13 21.37 19.51
C ALA A 307 19.10 19.84 19.30
N TRP A 308 18.27 19.34 18.39
CA TRP A 308 18.17 17.91 18.05
C TRP A 308 19.30 17.44 17.13
N VAL A 309 19.73 18.27 16.19
CA VAL A 309 20.91 17.99 15.34
C VAL A 309 22.19 17.97 16.19
N ARG A 310 22.31 18.89 17.16
CA ARG A 310 23.44 18.94 18.11
C ARG A 310 23.47 17.72 19.05
N TRP A 311 22.33 17.11 19.35
CA TRP A 311 22.25 15.81 20.05
C TRP A 311 22.67 14.63 19.16
N ARG A 312 22.38 14.69 17.85
CA ARG A 312 22.73 13.64 16.88
C ARG A 312 24.23 13.61 16.57
N HIS A 313 24.90 14.77 16.66
CA HIS A 313 26.34 14.94 16.53
C HIS A 313 27.06 15.11 17.88
N ALA A 314 26.41 14.85 19.01
CA ALA A 314 27.09 14.87 20.29
C ALA A 314 28.15 13.76 20.29
N ASP A 315 29.40 14.18 20.13
CA ASP A 315 30.57 13.32 20.10
C ASP A 315 30.52 12.29 21.23
N CYS A 316 30.56 11.02 20.84
CA CYS A 316 30.72 9.88 21.73
C CYS A 316 32.17 9.78 22.26
N SER A 317 32.87 10.91 22.44
CA SER A 317 34.28 10.99 22.83
C SER A 317 34.47 11.35 24.30
N SER A 318 33.45 11.87 24.99
CA SER A 318 33.58 12.24 26.41
C SER A 318 33.06 11.12 27.33
N ARG A 319 33.93 10.64 28.22
CA ARG A 319 33.73 9.54 29.19
C ARG A 319 32.64 9.78 30.26
N ARG A 320 31.62 10.60 30.00
CA ARG A 320 30.49 10.84 30.91
C ARG A 320 29.16 10.61 30.19
N CYS A 321 28.84 9.34 29.93
CA CYS A 321 27.49 8.93 29.57
C CYS A 321 26.55 9.15 30.77
N ARG A 322 25.75 10.22 30.76
CA ARG A 322 24.68 10.45 31.76
C ARG A 322 23.29 10.06 31.26
N CYS A 323 23.16 9.46 30.07
CA CYS A 323 21.88 9.04 29.52
C CYS A 323 21.85 7.55 29.18
N TRP A 324 20.79 6.88 29.65
CA TRP A 324 20.56 5.44 29.56
C TRP A 324 20.59 4.92 28.10
N TRP A 325 20.20 5.75 27.14
CA TRP A 325 20.19 5.42 25.70
C TRP A 325 21.58 5.46 25.03
N CYS A 326 22.51 6.29 25.51
CA CYS A 326 23.86 6.36 24.94
C CYS A 326 24.68 5.10 25.30
N CYS A 327 24.44 4.56 26.51
CA CYS A 327 25.11 3.36 26.99
C CYS A 327 24.79 2.10 26.16
N ARG A 328 23.58 2.01 25.58
CA ARG A 328 23.16 0.84 24.80
C ARG A 328 23.83 0.74 23.41
N ARG A 329 24.33 1.86 22.87
CA ARG A 329 25.01 1.90 21.56
C ARG A 329 26.51 1.64 21.64
N CYS A 330 27.12 1.81 22.82
CA CYS A 330 28.52 1.41 23.09
C CYS A 330 28.67 -0.06 23.49
N TRP A 331 27.58 -0.82 23.66
CA TRP A 331 27.60 -2.22 24.08
C TRP A 331 27.26 -3.21 22.96
N ARG A 332 27.27 -2.75 21.71
CA ARG A 332 27.39 -3.56 20.48
C ARG A 332 28.61 -3.09 19.72
#